data_AF-A0A1F7L1S8-F1
#
_entry.id   AF-A0A1F7L1S8-F1
#
_cell.length_a   1.000
_cell.length_b   1.000
_cell.length_c   1.000
_cell.angle_alpha   90.00
_cell.angle_beta   90.00
_cell.angle_gamma   90.00
#
_symmetry.space_group_name_H-M   'P 1'
#
loop_
_entity.id
_entity.type
_entity.pdbx_description
1 polymer ?
#
loop_
_entity_poly.entity_id
_entity_poly.type
_entity_poly.pdbx_seq_one_letter_code
_entity_poly.pdbx_strand_id
1 'polypeptide(L)'
;MRYKIEKGLIAQRTTKRMTVFDSKNLTFFTFNETALYIFNCLKRGFDDKELVKRMMKRYQIDKIQAEKDLEEFIQLLKKEKIVSLKK
;
A
#
# COMPACT_ATOMS: atom_id res chain seq x y z
N MET A 1 -11.56 -1.37 -5.87
CA MET A 1 -12.06 -2.23 -4.77
C MET A 1 -11.78 -1.52 -3.45
N ARG A 2 -12.27 -1.99 -2.29
CA ARG A 2 -11.90 -1.43 -0.97
C ARG A 2 -11.12 -2.47 -0.18
N TYR A 3 -10.03 -2.04 0.47
CA TYR A 3 -9.12 -2.91 1.21
C TYR A 3 -9.20 -2.64 2.72
N LYS A 4 -8.97 -3.68 3.51
CA LYS A 4 -8.86 -3.61 4.97
C LYS A 4 -7.46 -4.04 5.37
N ILE A 5 -6.83 -3.25 6.24
CA ILE A 5 -5.53 -3.59 6.84
C ILE A 5 -5.77 -4.58 7.98
N GLU A 6 -4.99 -5.65 8.02
CA GLU A 6 -5.09 -6.70 9.05
C GLU A 6 -4.71 -6.20 10.46
N LYS A 7 -5.28 -6.82 11.49
CA LYS A 7 -4.98 -6.49 12.90
C LYS A 7 -3.64 -7.11 13.30
N GLY A 8 -2.82 -6.38 14.08
CA GLY A 8 -1.49 -6.83 14.55
C GLY A 8 -0.29 -6.20 13.84
N LEU A 9 -0.54 -5.26 12.93
CA LEU A 9 0.51 -4.52 12.24
C LEU A 9 0.90 -3.27 13.03
N ILE A 10 2.17 -3.17 13.42
CA ILE A 10 2.76 -1.97 14.03
C ILE A 10 3.50 -1.21 12.93
N ALA A 11 3.04 0.01 12.62
CA ALA A 11 3.70 0.85 11.61
C ALA A 11 4.47 1.98 12.29
N GLN A 12 5.79 2.04 12.05
CA GLN A 12 6.65 3.13 12.50
C GLN A 12 7.16 3.92 11.28
N ARG A 13 6.97 5.25 11.31
CA ARG A 13 7.43 6.15 10.25
C ARG A 13 8.71 6.87 10.70
N THR A 14 9.75 6.78 9.88
CA THR A 14 10.92 7.66 9.93
C THR A 14 10.84 8.68 8.78
N THR A 15 11.72 9.69 8.77
CA THR A 15 11.66 10.84 7.84
C THR A 15 11.58 10.44 6.36
N LYS A 16 12.12 9.28 5.97
CA LYS A 16 12.17 8.82 4.56
C LYS A 16 11.56 7.42 4.30
N ARG A 17 11.23 6.64 5.34
CA ARG A 17 10.81 5.25 5.19
C ARG A 17 9.75 4.89 6.23
N MET A 18 8.87 3.96 5.90
CA MET A 18 7.95 3.36 6.87
C MET A 18 8.29 1.90 7.04
N THR A 19 8.44 1.49 8.29
CA THR A 19 8.62 0.09 8.66
C THR A 19 7.31 -0.41 9.22
N VAL A 20 6.79 -1.50 8.64
CA VAL A 20 5.62 -2.22 9.13
C VAL A 20 6.11 -3.52 9.73
N PHE A 21 5.91 -3.68 11.03
CA PHE A 21 6.15 -4.93 11.73
C PHE A 21 4.86 -5.73 11.78
N ASP A 22 4.91 -6.94 11.25
CA ASP A 22 3.87 -7.94 11.42
C ASP A 22 4.18 -8.79 12.64
N SER A 23 3.47 -8.54 13.74
CA SER A 23 3.66 -9.27 14.99
C SER A 23 3.27 -10.74 14.89
N LYS A 24 2.46 -11.12 13.88
CA LYS A 24 1.97 -12.48 13.70
C LYS A 24 2.99 -13.35 12.97
N ASN A 25 3.64 -12.78 11.96
CA ASN A 25 4.68 -13.46 11.18
C ASN A 25 6.11 -13.09 11.63
N LEU A 26 6.25 -12.27 12.69
CA LEU A 26 7.53 -11.75 13.19
C LEU A 26 8.42 -11.14 12.09
N THR A 27 7.81 -10.48 11.11
CA THR A 27 8.49 -9.98 9.90
C THR A 27 8.44 -8.45 9.83
N PHE A 28 9.53 -7.84 9.38
CA PHE A 28 9.62 -6.40 9.13
C PHE A 28 9.56 -6.11 7.63
N PHE A 29 8.61 -5.28 7.23
CA PHE A 29 8.53 -4.72 5.88
C PHE A 29 9.01 -3.28 5.91
N THR A 30 9.87 -2.90 4.97
CA THR A 30 10.24 -1.48 4.80
C THR A 30 9.69 -1.00 3.47
N PHE A 31 8.81 0.00 3.54
CA PHE A 31 8.25 0.63 2.38
C PHE A 31 9.12 1.81 1.92
N ASN A 32 9.37 1.85 0.62
CA ASN A 32 9.86 3.04 -0.06
C ASN A 32 8.75 4.14 -0.09
N GLU A 33 9.08 5.32 -0.61
CA GLU A 33 8.13 6.45 -0.60
C GLU A 33 6.82 6.15 -1.35
N THR A 34 6.91 5.47 -2.49
CA THR A 34 5.74 5.11 -3.31
C THR A 34 4.85 4.09 -2.61
N ALA A 35 5.43 3.02 -2.07
CA ALA A 35 4.72 2.02 -1.28
C ALA A 35 4.05 2.63 -0.04
N LEU A 36 4.74 3.55 0.65
CA LEU A 36 4.18 4.30 1.78
C LEU A 36 2.97 5.14 1.34
N TYR A 37 3.07 5.83 0.21
CA TYR A 37 1.98 6.63 -0.32
C TYR A 37 0.75 5.78 -0.64
N ILE A 38 0.94 4.66 -1.35
CA ILE A 38 -0.13 3.74 -1.70
C ILE A 38 -0.77 3.16 -0.44
N PHE A 39 0.04 2.67 0.51
CA PHE A 39 -0.45 2.11 1.76
C PHE A 39 -1.29 3.12 2.57
N ASN A 40 -0.85 4.38 2.64
CA ASN A 40 -1.62 5.44 3.31
C ASN A 40 -2.95 5.72 2.60
N CYS A 41 -2.99 5.66 1.27
CA CYS A 41 -4.22 5.82 0.51
C CYS A 41 -5.18 4.64 0.74
N LEU A 42 -4.66 3.41 0.76
CA LEU A 42 -5.44 2.21 1.10
C LEU A 42 -6.01 2.29 2.54
N LYS A 43 -5.20 2.73 3.51
CA LYS A 43 -5.63 2.95 4.90
C LYS A 43 -6.79 3.95 5.01
N ARG A 44 -6.81 4.96 4.13
CA ARG A 44 -7.87 5.97 4.06
C ARG A 44 -9.12 5.49 3.30
N GLY A 45 -9.07 4.29 2.69
CA GLY A 45 -10.21 3.68 2.01
C GLY A 45 -10.48 4.21 0.61
N PHE A 46 -9.48 4.83 -0.03
CA PHE A 46 -9.58 5.19 -1.45
C PHE A 46 -9.74 3.95 -2.32
N ASP A 47 -10.53 4.08 -3.38
CA ASP A 47 -10.65 3.03 -4.40
C ASP A 47 -9.50 3.11 -5.42
N ASP A 48 -9.35 2.03 -6.18
CA ASP A 48 -8.26 1.85 -7.13
C ASP A 48 -8.24 2.96 -8.20
N LYS A 49 -9.40 3.43 -8.67
CA LYS A 49 -9.50 4.48 -9.70
C LYS A 49 -8.98 5.82 -9.18
N GLU A 50 -9.36 6.16 -7.95
CA GLU A 50 -8.90 7.37 -7.28
C GLU A 50 -7.40 7.29 -6.95
N LEU A 51 -6.92 6.10 -6.60
CA LEU A 51 -5.51 5.86 -6.31
C LEU A 51 -4.64 6.00 -7.56
N VAL A 52 -5.07 5.43 -8.69
CA VAL A 52 -4.40 5.57 -10.00
C VAL A 52 -4.30 7.05 -10.39
N LYS A 53 -5.40 7.81 -10.32
CA LYS A 53 -5.39 9.25 -10.60
C LYS A 53 -4.39 10.01 -9.72
N ARG A 54 -4.34 9.66 -8.44
CA ARG A 54 -3.42 10.26 -7.46
C ARG A 54 -1.97 9.91 -7.75
N MET A 55 -1.68 8.67 -8.18
CA MET A 55 -0.34 8.25 -8.59
C MET A 55 0.11 8.97 -9.85
N MET A 56 -0.73 9.03 -10.88
CA MET A 56 -0.46 9.79 -12.11
C MET A 56 -0.13 11.26 -11.80
N LYS A 57 -0.92 11.92 -10.95
CA LYS A 57 -0.70 13.33 -10.59
C LYS A 57 0.57 13.55 -9.76
N ARG A 58 0.88 12.62 -8.82
CA ARG A 58 2.01 12.76 -7.91
C ARG A 58 3.35 12.48 -8.60
N TYR A 59 3.39 11.45 -9.43
CA TYR A 59 4.62 10.93 -10.03
C TYR A 59 4.77 11.29 -11.50
N GLN A 60 3.77 11.96 -12.10
CA GLN A 60 3.75 12.34 -13.52
C GLN A 60 3.94 11.14 -14.46
N ILE A 61 3.39 10.00 -14.07
CA ILE A 61 3.39 8.76 -14.86
C ILE A 61 2.08 8.59 -15.62
N ASP A 62 2.11 7.77 -16.67
CA ASP A 62 0.90 7.42 -17.39
C ASP A 62 -0.01 6.47 -16.59
N LYS A 63 -1.24 6.32 -17.10
CA LYS A 63 -2.26 5.51 -16.45
C LYS A 63 -1.90 4.02 -16.41
N ILE A 64 -1.30 3.50 -17.48
CA ILE A 64 -0.98 2.07 -17.62
C ILE A 64 0.10 1.69 -16.60
N GLN A 65 1.14 2.51 -16.48
CA GLN A 65 2.18 2.36 -15.48
C GLN A 65 1.61 2.44 -14.06
N ALA A 66 0.76 3.43 -13.78
CA ALA A 66 0.14 3.59 -12.48
C ALA A 66 -0.76 2.40 -12.09
N GLU A 67 -1.51 1.84 -13.04
CA GLU A 67 -2.34 0.64 -12.82
C GLU A 67 -1.47 -0.59 -12.53
N LYS A 68 -0.40 -0.81 -13.31
CA LYS A 68 0.54 -1.92 -13.08
C LYS A 68 1.23 -1.83 -11.72
N ASP A 69 1.81 -0.67 -11.38
CA ASP A 69 2.51 -0.47 -10.11
C ASP A 69 1.57 -0.70 -8.92
N LEU A 70 0.32 -0.24 -9.04
CA LEU A 70 -0.69 -0.44 -8.01
C LEU A 70 -1.06 -1.93 -7.87
N GLU A 71 -1.28 -2.62 -8.97
CA GLU A 71 -1.65 -4.02 -8.98
C GLU A 71 -0.53 -4.90 -8.40
N GLU A 72 0.71 -4.71 -8.84
CA GLU A 72 1.89 -5.42 -8.33
C GLU A 72 2.06 -5.21 -6.82
N PHE A 73 1.88 -3.97 -6.34
CA PHE A 73 1.99 -3.67 -4.92
C PHE A 73 0.85 -4.32 -4.12
N ILE A 74 -0.40 -4.29 -4.60
CA ILE A 74 -1.52 -4.94 -3.92
C ILE A 74 -1.32 -6.47 -3.88
N GLN A 75 -0.81 -7.08 -4.94
CA GLN A 75 -0.50 -8.51 -4.96
C GLN A 75 0.58 -8.86 -3.94
N LEU A 76 1.63 -8.04 -3.82
CA LEU A 76 2.65 -8.20 -2.79
C LEU A 76 2.03 -8.13 -1.38
N LEU A 77 1.22 -7.10 -1.10
CA LEU A 77 0.58 -6.94 0.21
C LEU A 77 -0.38 -8.10 0.54
N LYS A 78 -1.08 -8.65 -0.46
CA LYS A 78 -1.94 -9.84 -0.29
C LYS A 78 -1.11 -11.09 0.01
N LYS A 79 -0.03 -11.32 -0.74
CA LYS A 79 0.89 -12.45 -0.54
C LYS A 79 1.46 -12.45 0.88
N GLU A 80 1.88 -11.29 1.35
CA GLU A 80 2.41 -11.08 2.69
C GLU A 80 1.32 -10.98 3.79
N LYS A 81 0.03 -11.18 3.43
CA LYS A 81 -1.13 -11.11 4.35
C LYS A 81 -1.26 -9.79 5.11
N ILE A 82 -0.78 -8.69 4.54
CA ILE A 82 -0.82 -7.35 5.12
C ILE A 82 -2.21 -6.69 4.88
N VAL A 83 -2.83 -6.97 3.73
CA VAL A 83 -4.15 -6.45 3.36
C VAL A 83 -5.08 -7.57 2.91
N SER A 84 -6.36 -7.43 3.26
CA SER A 84 -7.45 -8.28 2.78
C SER A 84 -8.51 -7.45 2.05
N LEU A 85 -9.19 -8.07 1.10
CA LEU A 85 -10.35 -7.46 0.44
C LEU A 85 -11.45 -7.24 1.47
N LYS A 86 -11.94 -6.00 1.57
CA LYS A 86 -13.07 -5.69 2.42
C LYS A 86 -14.33 -6.16 1.69
N LYS A 87 -14.91 -7.29 2.12
CA LYS A 87 -16.25 -7.74 1.72
C LYS A 87 -17.30 -6.74 2.21
#